data_AF-A0A0N0C4M6-F1
#
_entry.id   AF-A0A0N0C4M6-F1
#
_cell.length_a   1.000
_cell.length_b   1.000
_cell.length_c   1.000
_cell.angle_alpha   90.00
_cell.angle_beta   90.00
_cell.angle_gamma   90.00
#
_symmetry.space_group_name_H-M   'P 1'
#
loop_
_entity.id
_entity.type
_entity.pdbx_description
1 polymer ?
#
loop_
_entity_poly.entity_id
_entity_poly.type
_entity_poly.pdbx_seq_one_letter_code
_entity_poly.pdbx_strand_id
1 'polypeptide(L)'
;MPYVGKGKPDTNSEGWLRDNSYYWNELLKNHPQAFNQSNIDKINLGFSPKNNPTFRSYFTQFDVDDLYNNTLIHHHVGGGGQADTVPSGLHPGSDGIHNAEKAIGAWGNDSTYAELLEKFLKE
;
A
#
# COMPACT_ATOMS: atom_id res chain seq x y z
N MET A 1 -5.52 -5.29 2.15
CA MET A 1 -6.65 -4.35 2.34
C MET A 1 -7.95 -5.12 2.37
N PRO A 2 -8.96 -4.72 3.17
CA PRO A 2 -10.26 -5.39 3.21
C PRO A 2 -10.99 -5.35 1.87
N TYR A 3 -11.74 -6.40 1.56
CA TYR A 3 -12.66 -6.40 0.42
C TYR A 3 -13.95 -5.65 0.78
N VAL A 4 -14.38 -4.73 -0.08
CA VAL A 4 -15.56 -3.87 0.13
C VAL A 4 -16.62 -4.09 -0.95
N GLY A 5 -16.20 -4.45 -2.16
CA GLY A 5 -17.07 -4.72 -3.30
C GLY A 5 -16.72 -3.88 -4.52
N LYS A 6 -16.92 -4.45 -5.72
CA LYS A 6 -16.57 -3.80 -6.98
C LYS A 6 -17.38 -2.52 -7.21
N GLY A 7 -16.71 -1.45 -7.61
CA GLY A 7 -17.34 -0.16 -7.94
C GLY A 7 -17.84 0.65 -6.73
N LYS A 8 -17.50 0.24 -5.50
CA LYS A 8 -17.80 1.03 -4.30
C LYS A 8 -16.86 2.24 -4.19
N PRO A 9 -17.30 3.34 -3.53
CA PRO A 9 -16.41 4.45 -3.21
C PRO A 9 -15.14 3.96 -2.49
N ASP A 10 -14.02 4.62 -2.75
CA ASP A 10 -12.73 4.34 -2.10
C ASP A 10 -12.25 2.90 -2.25
N THR A 11 -12.57 2.25 -3.37
CA THR A 11 -12.02 0.93 -3.74
C THR A 11 -11.14 1.01 -4.99
N ASN A 12 -10.24 0.04 -5.15
CA ASN A 12 -9.60 -0.20 -6.44
C ASN A 12 -10.57 -0.89 -7.43
N SER A 13 -10.13 -1.13 -8.67
CA SER A 13 -10.97 -1.73 -9.71
C SER A 13 -11.49 -3.13 -9.38
N GLU A 14 -10.82 -3.84 -8.49
CA GLU A 14 -11.22 -5.17 -8.05
C GLU A 14 -12.14 -5.16 -6.82
N GLY A 15 -12.33 -4.01 -6.15
CA GLY A 15 -13.23 -3.87 -4.99
C GLY A 15 -12.55 -3.90 -3.63
N TRP A 16 -11.22 -3.80 -3.58
CA TRP A 16 -10.44 -3.73 -2.34
C TRP A 16 -10.35 -2.29 -1.84
N LEU A 17 -10.46 -2.08 -0.52
CA LEU A 17 -10.39 -0.76 0.11
C LEU A 17 -9.08 -0.05 -0.25
N ARG A 18 -9.19 1.17 -0.75
CA ARG A 18 -8.09 2.06 -1.14
C ARG A 18 -8.00 3.24 -0.17
N ASP A 19 -7.90 2.92 1.11
CA ASP A 19 -7.83 3.90 2.20
C ASP A 19 -6.41 3.97 2.77
N ASN A 20 -5.77 5.14 2.63
CA ASN A 20 -4.42 5.39 3.11
C ASN A 20 -4.35 5.42 4.64
N SER A 21 -5.34 6.01 5.30
CA SER A 21 -5.40 6.13 6.76
C SER A 21 -5.60 4.77 7.41
N TYR A 22 -6.49 3.93 6.86
CA TYR A 22 -6.64 2.55 7.31
C TYR A 22 -5.30 1.79 7.22
N TYR A 23 -4.64 1.87 6.07
CA TYR A 23 -3.38 1.18 5.83
C TYR A 23 -2.29 1.58 6.84
N TRP A 24 -2.04 2.88 7.02
CA TRP A 24 -1.00 3.35 7.94
C TRP A 24 -1.32 3.08 9.41
N ASN A 25 -2.59 3.17 9.82
CA ASN A 25 -2.98 2.86 11.19
C ASN A 25 -2.76 1.37 11.51
N GLU A 26 -3.11 0.47 10.59
CA GLU A 26 -2.83 -0.97 10.77
C GLU A 26 -1.32 -1.25 10.77
N LEU A 27 -0.53 -0.59 9.91
CA LEU A 27 0.92 -0.78 9.90
C LEU A 27 1.59 -0.24 11.17
N LEU A 28 1.16 0.93 11.66
CA LEU A 28 1.64 1.52 12.91
C LEU A 28 1.28 0.65 14.12
N LYS A 29 0.07 0.09 14.16
CA LYS A 29 -0.39 -0.80 15.22
C LYS A 29 0.44 -2.09 15.29
N ASN A 30 0.78 -2.67 14.14
CA ASN A 30 1.50 -3.95 14.07
C ASN A 30 3.03 -3.77 14.18
N HIS A 31 3.57 -2.62 13.76
CA HIS A 31 5.01 -2.33 13.75
C HIS A 31 5.33 -0.94 14.29
N PRO A 32 4.96 -0.60 15.54
CA PRO A 32 5.17 0.75 16.07
C PRO A 32 6.64 1.19 16.08
N GLN A 33 7.56 0.24 16.26
CA GLN A 33 9.01 0.47 16.23
C GLN A 33 9.56 0.98 14.90
N ALA A 34 8.83 0.80 13.80
CA ALA A 34 9.23 1.29 12.48
C ALA A 34 8.97 2.80 12.31
N PHE A 35 8.28 3.45 13.26
CA PHE A 35 7.86 4.84 13.14
C PHE A 35 8.38 5.67 14.31
N ASN A 36 9.13 6.73 13.97
CA ASN A 36 9.44 7.78 14.94
C ASN A 36 8.28 8.76 15.10
N GLN A 37 8.37 9.65 16.09
CA GLN A 37 7.31 10.62 16.39
C GLN A 37 6.86 11.43 15.17
N SER A 38 7.79 11.90 14.33
CA SER A 38 7.44 12.68 13.13
C SER A 38 6.59 11.89 12.13
N ASN A 39 6.87 10.60 11.94
CA ASN A 39 6.02 9.75 11.10
C ASN A 39 4.70 9.42 11.78
N ILE A 40 4.69 9.19 13.10
CA ILE A 40 3.45 8.97 13.88
C ILE A 40 2.52 10.18 13.75
N ASP A 41 3.04 11.39 13.90
CA ASP A 41 2.26 12.63 13.78
C ASP A 41 1.67 12.79 12.38
N LYS A 42 2.44 12.44 11.33
CA LYS A 42 1.93 12.42 9.95
C LYS A 42 0.75 11.46 9.80
N ILE A 43 0.89 10.23 10.29
CA ILE A 43 -0.15 9.20 10.21
C ILE A 43 -1.41 9.67 10.96
N ASN A 44 -1.27 10.22 12.16
CA ASN A 44 -2.38 10.74 12.96
C ASN A 44 -3.11 11.91 12.28
N LEU A 45 -2.41 12.69 11.46
CA LEU A 45 -2.98 13.78 10.66
C LEU A 45 -3.51 13.32 9.29
N GLY A 46 -3.49 12.01 8.99
CA GLY A 46 -3.95 11.45 7.72
C GLY A 46 -2.94 11.57 6.57
N PHE A 47 -1.69 11.94 6.87
CA PHE A 47 -0.61 12.03 5.87
C PHE A 47 0.24 10.78 5.84
N SER A 48 0.80 10.50 4.66
CA SER A 48 1.77 9.43 4.53
C SER A 48 3.10 9.74 5.25
N PRO A 49 3.72 8.73 5.89
CA PRO A 49 5.02 8.85 6.54
C PRO A 49 6.16 8.98 5.52
N LYS A 50 7.39 9.15 6.02
CA LYS A 50 8.62 9.27 5.23
C LYS A 50 9.54 8.07 5.43
N ASN A 51 10.31 7.72 4.39
CA ASN A 51 11.42 6.76 4.44
C ASN A 51 12.63 7.31 5.23
N ASN A 52 12.42 7.63 6.50
CA ASN A 52 13.42 8.22 7.38
C ASN A 52 14.30 7.13 8.02
N PRO A 53 15.36 7.49 8.76
CA PRO A 53 16.29 6.51 9.33
C PRO A 53 15.64 5.43 10.18
N THR A 54 14.63 5.79 11.00
CA THR A 54 13.91 4.84 11.85
C THR A 54 13.15 3.81 11.00
N PHE A 55 12.45 4.26 9.97
CA PHE A 55 11.70 3.35 9.09
C PHE A 55 12.61 2.36 8.38
N ARG A 56 13.69 2.83 7.75
CA ARG A 56 14.62 1.97 7.00
C ARG A 56 15.55 1.13 7.87
N SER A 57 15.77 1.51 9.14
CA SER A 57 16.44 0.61 10.10
C SER A 57 15.61 -0.65 10.41
N TYR A 58 14.29 -0.57 10.23
CA TYR A 58 13.39 -1.70 10.43
C TYR A 58 13.10 -2.43 9.10
N PHE A 59 12.78 -1.67 8.04
CA PHE A 59 12.56 -2.16 6.69
C PHE A 59 13.79 -1.89 5.81
N THR A 60 14.82 -2.71 5.98
CA THR A 60 16.13 -2.52 5.36
C THR A 60 16.12 -2.62 3.84
N GLN A 61 15.09 -3.21 3.23
CA GLN A 61 14.91 -3.20 1.78
C GLN A 61 14.76 -1.78 1.19
N PHE A 62 14.45 -0.79 2.03
CA PHE A 62 14.32 0.62 1.63
C PHE A 62 15.50 1.49 2.10
N ASP A 63 16.58 0.88 2.61
CA ASP A 63 17.83 1.56 2.94
C ASP A 63 18.69 1.73 1.68
N VAL A 64 18.19 2.58 0.78
CA VAL A 64 18.83 2.94 -0.50
C VAL A 64 18.91 4.46 -0.56
N ASP A 65 20.11 5.00 -0.81
CA ASP A 65 20.39 6.44 -0.72
C ASP A 65 19.41 7.31 -1.52
N ASP A 66 19.07 6.89 -2.75
CA ASP A 66 18.14 7.61 -3.64
C ASP A 66 16.68 7.61 -3.13
N LEU A 67 16.35 6.73 -2.20
CA LEU A 67 15.02 6.58 -1.62
C LEU A 67 14.87 7.27 -0.26
N TYR A 68 15.94 7.83 0.30
CA TYR A 68 15.88 8.46 1.61
C TYR A 68 14.90 9.64 1.63
N ASN A 69 14.10 9.71 2.70
CA ASN A 69 13.10 10.75 2.94
C ASN A 69 12.01 10.87 1.86
N ASN A 70 11.97 9.92 0.90
CA ASN A 70 10.82 9.77 0.01
C ASN A 70 9.54 9.65 0.84
N THR A 71 8.44 10.16 0.28
CA THR A 71 7.11 9.87 0.85
C THR A 71 6.84 8.39 0.64
N LEU A 72 6.35 7.72 1.68
CA LEU A 72 5.95 6.32 1.60
C LEU A 72 4.53 6.26 1.03
N ILE A 73 4.28 5.39 0.05
CA ILE A 73 3.01 5.29 -0.66
C ILE A 73 2.36 3.95 -0.33
N HIS A 74 1.06 3.99 -0.03
CA HIS A 74 0.22 2.81 0.03
C HIS A 74 -0.01 2.30 -1.41
N HIS A 75 0.60 1.17 -1.73
CA HIS A 75 0.58 0.56 -3.06
C HIS A 75 -0.16 -0.77 -3.04
N HIS A 76 -1.08 -0.98 -3.98
CA HIS A 76 -1.76 -2.26 -4.18
C HIS A 76 -0.94 -3.12 -5.15
N VAL A 77 -0.51 -4.28 -4.67
CA VAL A 77 0.32 -5.20 -5.44
C VAL A 77 -0.53 -5.86 -6.53
N GLY A 78 -0.06 -5.79 -7.78
CA GLY A 78 -0.72 -6.39 -8.93
C GLY A 78 -2.15 -5.89 -9.19
N GLY A 79 -2.53 -4.73 -8.65
CA GLY A 79 -3.90 -4.22 -8.69
C GLY A 79 -4.88 -4.95 -7.76
N GLY A 80 -4.38 -5.85 -6.91
CA GLY A 80 -5.15 -6.74 -6.04
C GLY A 80 -5.45 -6.21 -4.64
N GLY A 81 -5.71 -7.13 -3.73
CA GLY A 81 -6.06 -6.85 -2.34
C GLY A 81 -4.86 -6.73 -1.42
N GLN A 82 -3.74 -7.37 -1.77
CA GLN A 82 -2.48 -7.18 -1.06
C GLN A 82 -1.97 -5.75 -1.27
N ALA A 83 -1.51 -5.14 -0.19
CA ALA A 83 -0.94 -3.81 -0.21
C ALA A 83 0.40 -3.77 0.51
N ASP A 84 1.33 -2.99 -0.03
CA ASP A 84 2.66 -2.79 0.51
C ASP A 84 3.04 -1.30 0.52
N THR A 85 4.01 -0.95 1.36
CA THR A 85 4.58 0.38 1.45
C THR A 85 5.70 0.48 0.43
N VAL A 86 5.66 1.48 -0.45
CA VAL A 86 6.75 1.75 -1.39
C VAL A 86 7.21 3.21 -1.30
N PRO A 87 8.52 3.49 -1.24
CA PRO A 87 9.04 4.84 -1.42
C PRO A 87 8.60 5.43 -2.77
N SER A 88 8.20 6.71 -2.77
CA SER A 88 7.68 7.39 -3.96
C SER A 88 8.61 7.35 -5.18
N GLY A 89 9.93 7.27 -4.98
CA GLY A 89 10.88 7.12 -6.09
C GLY A 89 10.73 5.80 -6.87
N LEU A 90 10.16 4.75 -6.26
CA LEU A 90 9.85 3.48 -6.92
C LEU A 90 8.45 3.44 -7.54
N HIS A 91 7.64 4.48 -7.32
CA HIS A 91 6.26 4.58 -7.80
C HIS A 91 6.06 5.86 -8.65
N PRO A 92 6.76 6.01 -9.80
CA PRO A 92 6.62 7.16 -10.68
C PRO A 92 5.29 7.14 -11.48
N GLY A 93 4.20 7.49 -10.80
CA GLY A 93 2.86 7.56 -11.40
C GLY A 93 2.19 6.20 -11.54
N SER A 94 1.33 6.03 -12.56
CA SER A 94 0.72 4.72 -12.88
C SER A 94 1.72 3.77 -13.57
N ASP A 95 2.85 4.30 -14.00
CA ASP A 95 3.99 3.58 -14.56
C ASP A 95 5.07 3.37 -13.48
N GLY A 96 6.02 2.46 -13.72
CA GLY A 96 7.02 2.07 -12.72
C GLY A 96 6.77 0.66 -12.20
N ILE A 97 6.64 0.48 -10.87
CA ILE A 97 6.45 -0.84 -10.26
C ILE A 97 5.29 -1.62 -10.88
N HIS A 98 4.18 -0.96 -11.23
CA HIS A 98 3.04 -1.61 -11.89
C HIS A 98 3.36 -2.22 -13.26
N ASN A 99 4.33 -1.67 -14.00
CA ASN A 99 4.77 -2.26 -15.27
C ASN A 99 5.65 -3.49 -15.04
N ALA A 100 6.47 -3.48 -13.99
CA ALA A 100 7.21 -4.67 -13.56
C ALA A 100 6.24 -5.78 -13.13
N GLU A 101 5.21 -5.46 -12.34
CA GLU A 101 4.16 -6.40 -11.94
C GLU A 101 3.45 -7.05 -13.12
N LYS A 102 3.08 -6.26 -14.13
CA LYS A 102 2.49 -6.79 -15.37
C LYS A 102 3.47 -7.68 -16.12
N ALA A 103 4.74 -7.27 -16.23
CA ALA A 103 5.77 -8.02 -16.96
C ALA A 103 6.07 -9.40 -16.34
N ILE A 104 5.98 -9.52 -15.00
CA ILE A 104 6.17 -10.79 -14.30
C ILE A 104 4.88 -11.59 -14.12
N GLY A 105 3.75 -11.12 -14.65
CA GLY A 105 2.44 -11.79 -14.52
C GLY A 105 1.86 -11.76 -13.10
N ALA A 106 2.25 -10.77 -12.27
CA ALA A 106 1.66 -10.56 -10.95
C ALA A 106 0.30 -9.84 -11.03
N TRP A 107 0.11 -9.03 -12.07
CA TRP A 107 -1.11 -8.24 -12.24
C TRP A 107 -2.36 -9.11 -12.43
N GLY A 108 -3.40 -8.86 -11.64
CA GLY A 108 -4.68 -9.57 -11.71
C GLY A 108 -4.68 -10.96 -11.06
N ASN A 109 -3.60 -11.38 -10.39
CA ASN A 109 -3.58 -12.69 -9.71
C ASN A 109 -4.61 -12.80 -8.57
N ASP A 110 -5.02 -11.67 -7.98
CA ASP A 110 -6.05 -11.63 -6.94
C ASP A 110 -7.49 -11.61 -7.49
N SER A 111 -7.68 -11.49 -8.81
CA SER A 111 -9.00 -11.35 -9.44
C SER A 111 -9.94 -12.50 -9.08
N THR A 112 -9.44 -13.75 -9.01
CA THR A 112 -10.26 -14.91 -8.64
C THR A 112 -10.85 -14.79 -7.24
N TYR A 113 -10.08 -14.28 -6.27
CA TYR A 113 -10.58 -14.07 -4.91
C TYR A 113 -11.59 -12.93 -4.86
N ALA A 114 -11.32 -11.82 -5.56
CA ALA A 114 -12.24 -10.70 -5.65
C ALA A 114 -13.59 -11.13 -6.26
N GLU A 115 -13.59 -11.96 -7.30
CA GLU A 115 -14.82 -12.50 -7.91
C GLU A 115 -15.60 -13.42 -6.98
N LEU A 116 -14.93 -14.24 -6.17
CA LEU A 116 -15.59 -15.09 -5.18
C LEU A 116 -16.21 -14.24 -4.07
N LEU A 117 -15.47 -13.28 -3.52
CA LEU A 117 -15.97 -12.38 -2.47
C LEU A 117 -17.14 -11.51 -2.94
N GLU A 118 -17.10 -11.05 -4.19
CA GLU A 118 -18.20 -10.28 -4.79
C GLU A 118 -19.54 -11.02 -4.79
N LYS A 119 -19.52 -12.35 -4.94
CA LYS A 119 -20.75 -13.15 -4.95
C LYS A 119 -21.45 -13.13 -3.59
N PHE A 120 -20.69 -13.18 -2.50
CA PHE A 120 -21.23 -13.12 -1.14
C PHE A 120 -21.83 -11.75 -0.75
N LEU A 121 -21.58 -10.70 -1.53
CA LEU A 121 -22.16 -9.37 -1.32
C LEU A 121 -23.45 -9.13 -2.13
N LYS A 122 -23.77 -10.02 -3.07
CA LYS A 122 -24.94 -9.91 -3.97
C LYS A 122 -26.09 -10.82 -3.57
N GLU A 123 -25.91 -11.61 -2.52
CA GLU A 123 -26.93 -12.40 -1.83
C GLU A 123 -27.55 -11.58 -0.68
#